data_AF-A0A3M1BZJ7-F1
#
_entry.id   AF-A0A3M1BZJ7-F1
#
_cell.length_a   1.000
_cell.length_b   1.000
_cell.length_c   1.000
_cell.angle_alpha   90.00
_cell.angle_beta   90.00
_cell.angle_gamma   90.00
#
_symmetry.space_group_name_H-M   'P 1'
#
loop_
_entity.id
_entity.type
_entity.pdbx_description
1 polymer ?
#
loop_
_entity_poly.entity_id
_entity_poly.type
_entity_poly.pdbx_seq_one_letter_code
_entity_poly.pdbx_strand_id
1 'polypeptide(L)'
;MAVLCLLSFGGSKNTSPRKWYHISALSITLHKTKTTFLMLAKVRCISWVIGLLTLSGGLFAQGKWDREPPELSRGEWKHLRSLRKVRPLFWIGPLQNKAVYGICLTPLGFREHYNAVVNGLNLEVLGIGTLSTIGSLLALSPAGISFASMDTIPEVYNFQVNGISLGSGFVQRGVLNGIGVGGGLIGKLNGISVGVFHRMYRTNGLVIGAVGNATAEMRGLGIAFLLNVVVFRMHGVQVALFGNVVDKDSLPNKERGLIGLQVGGVNVVFSSSALGMQIGFLNRVHGKHEGIQMGLDNMGNTLQGMQISAAINRCRALQGVQIGLYNECSSLRGAQIGLLNFCEGRLSPFLRVKLKDRRL
;
A
#
# COMPACT_ATOMS: atom_id res chain seq x y z
N MET A 1 38.45 -7.07 -27.21
CA MET A 1 37.25 -7.62 -26.54
C MET A 1 37.15 -9.08 -26.94
N ALA A 2 37.07 -10.01 -25.98
CA ALA A 2 36.73 -11.39 -26.25
C ALA A 2 35.42 -11.68 -25.51
N VAL A 3 34.37 -12.02 -26.24
CA VAL A 3 33.09 -12.47 -25.66
C VAL A 3 33.23 -13.99 -25.49
N LEU A 4 33.28 -14.45 -24.24
CA LEU A 4 33.33 -15.87 -23.92
C LEU A 4 31.92 -16.34 -23.54
N CYS A 5 31.23 -17.02 -24.45
CA CYS A 5 29.95 -17.68 -24.16
C CYS A 5 30.23 -19.03 -23.48
N LEU A 6 29.82 -19.19 -22.22
CA LEU A 6 29.85 -20.48 -21.53
C LEU A 6 28.48 -21.17 -21.69
N LEU A 7 28.47 -22.33 -22.35
CA LEU A 7 27.31 -23.23 -22.44
C LEU A 7 27.40 -24.26 -21.31
N SER A 8 26.40 -24.32 -20.43
CA SER A 8 26.26 -25.42 -19.46
C SER A 8 25.24 -26.44 -19.95
N PHE A 9 25.60 -27.72 -20.00
CA PHE A 9 24.71 -28.81 -20.38
C PHE A 9 24.28 -29.60 -19.13
N GLY A 10 22.99 -29.55 -18.79
CA GLY A 10 22.39 -30.38 -17.75
C GLY A 10 21.43 -31.41 -18.37
N GLY A 11 21.78 -32.69 -18.34
CA GLY A 11 20.90 -33.77 -18.79
C GLY A 11 20.11 -34.37 -17.63
N SER A 12 18.78 -34.39 -17.73
CA SER A 12 17.91 -35.17 -16.83
C SER A 12 17.51 -36.48 -17.51
N LYS A 13 17.73 -37.62 -16.84
CA LYS A 13 17.17 -38.91 -17.25
C LYS A 13 15.77 -39.06 -16.63
N ASN A 14 14.73 -38.72 -17.38
CA ASN A 14 13.56 -39.60 -17.54
C ASN A 14 12.52 -39.08 -18.55
N THR A 15 12.23 -39.95 -19.53
CA THR A 15 10.97 -40.15 -20.28
C THR A 15 10.17 -38.91 -20.72
N SER A 16 10.65 -38.21 -21.74
CA SER A 16 9.90 -37.37 -22.71
C SER A 16 10.88 -36.84 -23.77
N PRO A 17 10.54 -36.76 -25.08
CA PRO A 17 11.52 -36.45 -26.13
C PRO A 17 11.88 -34.97 -26.27
N ARG A 18 11.41 -34.07 -25.40
CA ARG A 18 11.71 -32.63 -25.48
C ARG A 18 12.73 -32.20 -24.42
N LYS A 19 14.00 -32.08 -24.84
CA LYS A 19 15.10 -31.49 -24.07
C LYS A 19 14.99 -29.97 -24.11
N TRP A 20 14.93 -29.33 -22.95
CA TRP A 20 14.99 -27.87 -22.82
C TRP A 20 16.41 -27.46 -22.40
N TYR A 21 16.97 -26.45 -23.09
CA TYR A 21 18.29 -25.89 -22.79
C TYR A 21 18.11 -24.47 -22.26
N HIS A 22 18.73 -24.15 -21.13
CA HIS A 22 18.84 -22.78 -20.61
C HIS A 22 20.15 -22.16 -21.12
N ILE A 23 20.06 -21.01 -21.78
CA ILE A 23 21.21 -20.19 -22.16
C ILE A 23 21.18 -18.94 -21.27
N SER A 24 22.26 -18.69 -20.53
CA SER A 24 22.44 -17.48 -19.74
C SER A 24 23.72 -16.80 -20.21
N ALA A 25 23.61 -15.56 -20.69
CA ALA A 25 24.77 -14.79 -21.12
C ALA A 25 25.20 -13.83 -20.00
N LEU A 26 26.44 -13.97 -19.52
CA LEU A 26 27.06 -13.06 -18.57
C LEU A 26 28.12 -12.25 -19.32
N SER A 27 27.94 -10.93 -19.43
CA SER A 27 28.94 -10.04 -20.04
C SER A 27 29.86 -9.49 -18.96
N ILE A 28 31.17 -9.71 -19.09
CA ILE A 28 32.18 -9.19 -18.17
C ILE A 28 33.20 -8.38 -18.97
N THR A 29 33.40 -7.12 -18.59
CA THR A 29 34.39 -6.24 -19.23
C THR A 29 35.76 -6.44 -18.58
N LEU A 30 36.77 -6.80 -19.39
CA LEU A 30 38.13 -7.13 -18.94
C LEU A 30 39.00 -5.88 -18.83
N HIS A 31 39.62 -5.66 -17.66
CA HIS A 31 40.72 -4.70 -17.49
C HIS A 31 42.07 -5.44 -17.53
N LYS A 32 43.06 -4.89 -18.24
CA LYS A 32 44.34 -5.53 -18.68
C LYS A 32 45.25 -6.14 -17.60
N THR A 33 44.92 -6.05 -16.31
CA THR A 33 45.88 -6.28 -15.21
C THR A 33 45.59 -7.49 -14.32
N LYS A 34 44.59 -8.33 -14.63
CA LYS A 34 44.35 -9.58 -13.87
C LYS A 34 44.45 -10.81 -14.76
N THR A 35 45.29 -11.76 -14.35
CA THR A 35 45.51 -13.06 -15.00
C THR A 35 44.18 -13.79 -15.21
N THR A 36 43.91 -14.10 -16.48
CA THR A 36 42.68 -14.75 -16.99
C THR A 36 42.28 -16.00 -16.19
N PHE A 37 43.26 -16.71 -15.61
CA PHE A 37 43.07 -17.89 -14.76
C PHE A 37 42.30 -17.61 -13.46
N LEU A 38 42.60 -16.52 -12.76
CA LEU A 38 41.94 -16.17 -11.49
C LEU A 38 40.46 -15.77 -11.72
N MET A 39 40.16 -15.21 -12.90
CA MET A 39 38.79 -14.87 -13.29
C MET A 39 37.98 -16.10 -13.71
N LEU A 40 38.57 -17.02 -14.49
CA LEU A 40 37.95 -18.30 -14.82
C LEU A 40 37.62 -19.11 -13.56
N ALA A 41 38.48 -19.07 -12.55
CA ALA A 41 38.22 -19.68 -11.25
C ALA A 41 37.04 -19.00 -10.52
N LYS A 42 36.95 -17.67 -10.51
CA LYS A 42 35.81 -16.93 -9.92
C LYS A 42 34.48 -17.20 -10.62
N VAL A 43 34.48 -17.18 -11.95
CA VAL A 43 33.28 -17.49 -12.76
C VAL A 43 32.84 -18.94 -12.54
N ARG A 44 33.79 -19.88 -12.49
CA ARG A 44 33.50 -21.28 -12.14
C ARG A 44 32.97 -21.43 -10.72
N CYS A 45 33.53 -20.72 -9.73
CA CYS A 45 33.03 -20.74 -8.36
C CYS A 45 31.60 -20.21 -8.27
N ILE A 46 31.31 -19.07 -8.90
CA ILE A 46 29.96 -18.49 -8.93
C ILE A 46 28.99 -19.43 -9.65
N SER A 47 29.38 -20.01 -10.79
CA SER A 47 28.58 -20.98 -11.52
C SER A 47 28.33 -22.27 -10.73
N TRP A 48 29.32 -22.74 -9.97
CA TRP A 48 29.19 -23.89 -9.06
C TRP A 48 28.30 -23.58 -7.87
N VAL A 49 28.39 -22.39 -7.27
CA VAL A 49 27.50 -21.96 -6.18
C VAL A 49 26.07 -21.87 -6.67
N ILE A 50 25.84 -21.26 -7.84
CA ILE A 50 24.50 -21.20 -8.47
C ILE A 50 24.00 -22.61 -8.81
N GLY A 51 24.88 -23.48 -9.35
CA GLY A 51 24.58 -24.87 -9.68
C GLY A 51 24.24 -25.72 -8.45
N LEU A 52 24.98 -25.56 -7.36
CA LEU A 52 24.73 -26.24 -6.08
C LEU A 52 23.43 -25.76 -5.43
N LEU A 53 23.13 -24.46 -5.47
CA LEU A 53 21.86 -23.89 -4.98
C LEU A 53 20.65 -24.36 -5.79
N THR A 54 20.82 -24.57 -7.11
CA THR A 54 19.76 -25.12 -7.97
C THR A 54 19.60 -26.63 -7.80
N LEU A 55 20.68 -27.38 -7.58
CA LEU A 55 20.66 -28.82 -7.33
C LEU A 55 20.15 -29.17 -5.92
N SER A 56 20.50 -28.39 -4.89
CA SER A 56 20.01 -28.58 -3.53
C SER A 56 18.50 -28.32 -3.44
N GLY A 57 17.98 -27.30 -4.13
CA GLY A 57 16.54 -27.06 -4.27
C GLY A 57 15.79 -28.20 -5.00
N GLY A 58 16.50 -29.00 -5.80
CA GLY A 58 15.98 -30.22 -6.43
C GLY A 58 15.91 -31.43 -5.50
N LEU A 59 16.89 -31.60 -4.61
CA LEU A 59 17.04 -32.76 -3.73
C LEU A 59 16.15 -32.71 -2.48
N PHE A 60 15.85 -31.52 -1.95
CA PHE A 60 14.97 -31.40 -0.78
C PHE A 60 13.46 -31.38 -1.13
N ALA A 61 13.09 -31.26 -2.41
CA ALA A 61 11.70 -31.02 -2.84
C ALA A 61 10.79 -32.24 -3.00
N GLN A 62 11.10 -33.38 -2.37
CA GLN A 62 10.29 -34.60 -2.47
C GLN A 62 9.56 -35.01 -1.18
N GLY A 63 9.47 -34.13 -0.17
CA GLY A 63 8.58 -34.33 0.97
C GLY A 63 7.14 -33.93 0.62
N LYS A 64 6.24 -34.91 0.43
CA LYS A 64 4.79 -34.65 0.45
C LYS A 64 4.41 -34.13 1.83
N TRP A 65 3.85 -32.92 1.89
CA TRP A 65 3.25 -32.36 3.10
C TRP A 65 1.82 -32.88 3.22
N ASP A 66 1.65 -34.11 3.73
CA ASP A 66 0.35 -34.77 3.88
C ASP A 66 -0.37 -34.41 5.22
N ARG A 67 0.20 -33.49 6.02
CA ARG A 67 -0.39 -33.08 7.31
C ARG A 67 -0.77 -31.59 7.33
N GLU A 68 -1.96 -31.31 7.86
CA GLU A 68 -2.51 -29.97 8.10
C GLU A 68 -1.62 -29.21 9.10
N PRO A 69 -1.01 -28.08 8.73
CA PRO A 69 -0.22 -27.26 9.64
C PRO A 69 -1.16 -26.67 10.71
N PRO A 70 -0.73 -26.65 11.98
CA PRO A 70 -1.60 -26.34 13.11
C PRO A 70 -2.12 -24.89 13.16
N GLU A 71 -1.62 -24.00 12.30
CA GLU A 71 -1.89 -22.55 12.35
C GLU A 71 -2.77 -22.02 11.20
N LEU A 72 -3.17 -22.85 10.23
CA LEU A 72 -3.93 -22.41 9.05
C LEU A 72 -5.43 -22.66 9.18
N SER A 73 -6.25 -21.72 8.71
CA SER A 73 -7.70 -21.93 8.64
C SER A 73 -8.05 -23.00 7.58
N ARG A 74 -9.18 -23.69 7.74
CA ARG A 74 -9.65 -24.73 6.79
C ARG A 74 -9.74 -24.23 5.34
N GLY A 75 -10.01 -22.95 5.12
CA GLY A 75 -10.07 -22.32 3.80
C GLY A 75 -8.69 -22.17 3.17
N GLU A 76 -7.72 -21.67 3.94
CA GLU A 76 -6.32 -21.53 3.52
C GLU A 76 -5.69 -22.90 3.27
N TRP A 77 -6.03 -23.91 4.08
CA TRP A 77 -5.57 -25.28 3.89
C TRP A 77 -6.11 -25.93 2.60
N LYS A 78 -7.38 -25.70 2.26
CA LYS A 78 -7.94 -26.13 0.96
C LYS A 78 -7.25 -25.42 -0.21
N HIS A 79 -6.95 -24.12 -0.08
CA HIS A 79 -6.21 -23.37 -1.09
C HIS A 79 -4.78 -23.89 -1.27
N LEU A 80 -4.05 -24.13 -0.18
CA LEU A 80 -2.69 -24.68 -0.24
C LEU A 80 -2.65 -26.08 -0.86
N ARG A 81 -3.65 -26.93 -0.59
CA ARG A 81 -3.79 -28.24 -1.25
C ARG A 81 -4.06 -28.15 -2.75
N SER A 82 -4.60 -27.02 -3.24
CA SER A 82 -4.74 -26.79 -4.69
C SER A 82 -3.38 -26.58 -5.39
N LEU A 83 -2.32 -26.23 -4.63
CA LEU A 83 -0.98 -26.07 -5.16
C LEU A 83 -0.39 -27.47 -5.43
N ARG A 84 -0.01 -27.72 -6.69
CA ARG A 84 0.42 -29.04 -7.18
C ARG A 84 1.79 -29.47 -6.66
N LYS A 85 2.65 -28.55 -6.20
CA LYS A 85 4.04 -28.86 -5.78
C LYS A 85 4.52 -27.96 -4.64
N VAL A 86 5.09 -28.56 -3.59
CA VAL A 86 5.77 -27.86 -2.47
C VAL A 86 7.28 -27.85 -2.73
N ARG A 87 7.95 -26.71 -2.49
CA ARG A 87 9.38 -26.51 -2.68
C ARG A 87 10.02 -26.00 -1.38
N PRO A 88 10.94 -26.74 -0.77
CA PRO A 88 11.68 -26.27 0.40
C PRO A 88 12.90 -25.45 -0.01
N LEU A 89 13.18 -24.46 0.84
CA LEU A 89 14.39 -23.68 1.00
C LEU A 89 14.75 -22.66 -0.09
N PHE A 90 14.83 -23.05 -1.37
CA PHE A 90 15.23 -22.13 -2.44
C PHE A 90 14.44 -22.37 -3.73
N TRP A 91 13.94 -21.29 -4.34
CA TRP A 91 13.26 -21.35 -5.62
C TRP A 91 13.49 -20.10 -6.48
N ILE A 92 13.54 -20.29 -7.81
CA ILE A 92 13.55 -19.20 -8.80
C ILE A 92 12.30 -19.36 -9.68
N GLY A 93 11.43 -18.34 -9.72
CA GLY A 93 10.13 -18.35 -10.42
C GLY A 93 10.21 -18.51 -11.95
N PRO A 94 9.09 -18.82 -12.64
CA PRO A 94 7.69 -18.65 -12.20
C PRO A 94 7.07 -19.81 -11.40
N LEU A 95 6.04 -19.44 -10.61
CA LEU A 95 5.38 -20.28 -9.61
C LEU A 95 3.91 -20.60 -9.99
N GLN A 96 3.64 -21.46 -11.00
CA GLN A 96 2.25 -21.96 -11.17
C GLN A 96 1.97 -23.06 -10.17
N ASN A 97 0.93 -22.87 -9.35
CA ASN A 97 0.43 -23.87 -8.40
C ASN A 97 1.55 -24.42 -7.50
N LYS A 98 2.36 -23.52 -6.91
CA LYS A 98 3.51 -23.89 -6.07
C LYS A 98 3.50 -23.17 -4.73
N ALA A 99 3.89 -23.89 -3.69
CA ALA A 99 4.24 -23.33 -2.38
C ALA A 99 5.76 -23.38 -2.19
N VAL A 100 6.37 -22.27 -1.79
CA VAL A 100 7.80 -22.19 -1.44
C VAL A 100 7.92 -21.93 0.06
N TYR A 101 8.72 -22.71 0.77
CA TYR A 101 9.04 -22.50 2.19
C TYR A 101 10.52 -22.17 2.33
N GLY A 102 10.88 -20.90 2.35
CA GLY A 102 12.28 -20.44 2.34
C GLY A 102 12.48 -19.16 1.52
N ILE A 103 13.53 -19.14 0.70
CA ILE A 103 13.90 -18.00 -0.15
C ILE A 103 13.34 -18.20 -1.56
N CYS A 104 12.57 -17.25 -2.05
CA CYS A 104 12.09 -17.22 -3.44
C CYS A 104 12.66 -16.01 -4.17
N LEU A 105 13.37 -16.23 -5.27
CA LEU A 105 13.72 -15.18 -6.21
C LEU A 105 12.64 -15.09 -7.29
N THR A 106 12.00 -13.93 -7.40
CA THR A 106 10.91 -13.66 -8.33
C THR A 106 11.42 -12.66 -9.39
N PRO A 107 12.05 -13.14 -10.48
CA PRO A 107 12.81 -12.28 -11.38
C PRO A 107 11.96 -11.33 -12.23
N LEU A 108 10.73 -11.67 -12.62
CA LEU A 108 9.86 -10.79 -13.41
C LEU A 108 8.37 -11.11 -13.17
N GLY A 109 7.55 -10.07 -13.03
CA GLY A 109 6.09 -10.17 -12.95
C GLY A 109 5.51 -10.51 -14.33
N PHE A 110 4.99 -11.72 -14.49
CA PHE A 110 4.36 -12.16 -15.74
C PHE A 110 2.85 -11.88 -15.72
N ARG A 111 2.19 -11.92 -16.89
CA ARG A 111 0.78 -11.51 -17.07
C ARG A 111 -0.27 -12.58 -16.70
N GLU A 112 0.12 -13.82 -16.41
CA GLU A 112 -0.86 -14.90 -16.21
C GLU A 112 -1.23 -15.12 -14.72
N HIS A 113 -2.40 -15.70 -14.47
CA HIS A 113 -2.91 -16.05 -13.15
C HIS A 113 -2.11 -17.21 -12.53
N TYR A 114 -1.10 -16.91 -11.72
CA TYR A 114 -0.29 -17.91 -11.01
C TYR A 114 -0.75 -18.04 -9.56
N ASN A 115 -1.36 -19.18 -9.17
CA ASN A 115 -1.58 -19.48 -7.75
C ASN A 115 -0.24 -19.86 -7.10
N ALA A 116 0.30 -18.99 -6.27
CA ALA A 116 1.60 -19.18 -5.63
C ALA A 116 1.60 -18.65 -4.20
N VAL A 117 2.25 -19.40 -3.32
CA VAL A 117 2.46 -19.00 -1.93
C VAL A 117 3.94 -19.08 -1.60
N VAL A 118 4.50 -18.01 -1.05
CA VAL A 118 5.87 -17.96 -0.52
C VAL A 118 5.78 -17.77 0.99
N ASN A 119 6.21 -18.76 1.75
CA ASN A 119 6.36 -18.70 3.20
C ASN A 119 7.85 -18.48 3.51
N GLY A 120 8.25 -17.25 3.86
CA GLY A 120 9.64 -16.90 4.12
C GLY A 120 10.07 -15.58 3.48
N LEU A 121 11.20 -15.60 2.77
CA LEU A 121 11.81 -14.42 2.15
C LEU A 121 11.55 -14.42 0.64
N ASN A 122 10.80 -13.43 0.16
CA ASN A 122 10.62 -13.18 -1.26
C ASN A 122 11.56 -12.05 -1.71
N LEU A 123 12.32 -12.30 -2.77
CA LEU A 123 13.24 -11.35 -3.39
C LEU A 123 12.73 -11.03 -4.80
N GLU A 124 12.18 -9.83 -4.96
CA GLU A 124 11.78 -9.30 -6.26
C GLU A 124 12.92 -8.51 -6.91
N VAL A 125 12.85 -8.34 -8.23
CA VAL A 125 13.73 -7.39 -8.91
C VAL A 125 13.39 -5.98 -8.43
N LEU A 126 14.32 -5.43 -7.65
CA LEU A 126 14.23 -4.12 -7.04
C LEU A 126 13.87 -3.06 -8.10
N GLY A 127 12.82 -2.30 -7.81
CA GLY A 127 12.50 -1.07 -8.55
C GLY A 127 11.45 -1.20 -9.64
N ILE A 128 11.07 -2.38 -10.14
CA ILE A 128 10.07 -2.45 -11.22
C ILE A 128 8.68 -1.97 -10.76
N GLY A 129 8.19 -2.42 -9.61
CA GLY A 129 6.90 -1.94 -9.11
C GLY A 129 6.95 -0.53 -8.52
N THR A 130 8.12 -0.08 -8.04
CA THR A 130 8.32 1.32 -7.66
C THR A 130 8.28 2.21 -8.91
N LEU A 131 8.98 1.84 -9.99
CA LEU A 131 8.98 2.52 -11.29
C LEU A 131 7.61 2.53 -11.96
N SER A 132 6.85 1.43 -11.90
CA SER A 132 5.49 1.38 -12.45
C SER A 132 4.54 2.32 -11.74
N THR A 133 4.78 2.61 -10.46
CA THR A 133 4.01 3.62 -9.71
C THR A 133 4.51 5.05 -9.89
N ILE A 134 5.76 5.27 -10.31
CA ILE A 134 6.31 6.61 -10.62
C ILE A 134 5.59 7.25 -11.81
N GLY A 135 5.07 6.48 -12.77
CA GLY A 135 4.23 7.04 -13.85
C GLY A 135 2.99 7.78 -13.32
N SER A 136 2.42 7.33 -12.19
CA SER A 136 1.32 8.01 -11.50
C SER A 136 1.80 9.18 -10.62
N LEU A 137 3.10 9.24 -10.26
CA LEU A 137 3.72 10.29 -9.46
C LEU A 137 3.77 11.63 -10.21
N LEU A 138 4.07 11.62 -11.52
CA LEU A 138 4.15 12.85 -12.33
C LEU A 138 2.83 13.62 -12.41
N ALA A 139 1.69 12.97 -12.13
CA ALA A 139 0.39 13.62 -12.17
C ALA A 139 0.10 14.49 -10.93
N LEU A 140 0.77 14.28 -9.78
CA LEU A 140 0.60 14.99 -8.49
C LEU A 140 -0.85 15.38 -8.14
N SER A 141 -1.82 14.60 -8.62
CA SER A 141 -3.23 14.93 -8.56
C SER A 141 -3.96 13.76 -7.92
N PRO A 142 -4.80 14.01 -6.89
CA PRO A 142 -5.72 12.99 -6.37
C PRO A 142 -6.54 12.34 -7.49
N ALA A 143 -6.96 13.12 -8.50
CA ALA A 143 -7.70 12.63 -9.66
C ALA A 143 -6.88 11.72 -10.60
N GLY A 144 -5.54 11.86 -10.59
CA GLY A 144 -4.62 11.01 -11.36
C GLY A 144 -4.37 9.63 -10.74
N ILE A 145 -4.78 9.44 -9.48
CA ILE A 145 -4.66 8.16 -8.76
C ILE A 145 -5.99 7.39 -8.87
N SER A 146 -6.43 7.12 -10.09
CA SER A 146 -7.69 6.39 -10.33
C SER A 146 -7.49 4.90 -9.99
N PHE A 147 -8.12 4.42 -8.92
CA PHE A 147 -8.33 2.97 -8.76
C PHE A 147 -9.51 2.55 -9.63
N ALA A 148 -9.40 1.40 -10.29
CA ALA A 148 -10.59 0.77 -10.89
C ALA A 148 -11.62 0.53 -9.77
N SER A 149 -12.92 0.67 -10.06
CA SER A 149 -13.98 0.59 -9.05
C SER A 149 -13.85 -0.65 -8.19
N MET A 150 -14.30 -0.59 -6.93
CA MET A 150 -14.12 -1.66 -5.97
C MET A 150 -14.66 -3.01 -6.46
N ASP A 151 -15.74 -2.99 -7.26
CA ASP A 151 -16.35 -4.17 -7.90
C ASP A 151 -15.44 -4.85 -8.94
N THR A 152 -14.44 -4.13 -9.47
CA THR A 152 -13.46 -4.65 -10.45
C THR A 152 -12.17 -5.15 -9.79
N ILE A 153 -12.09 -5.08 -8.46
CA ILE A 153 -10.95 -5.61 -7.73
C ILE A 153 -11.18 -7.13 -7.56
N PRO A 154 -10.29 -7.99 -8.08
CA PRO A 154 -10.47 -9.42 -7.92
C PRO A 154 -10.42 -9.79 -6.43
N GLU A 155 -11.45 -10.48 -5.94
CA GLU A 155 -11.50 -11.03 -4.58
C GLU A 155 -10.39 -12.08 -4.34
N VAL A 156 -9.92 -12.69 -5.44
CA VAL A 156 -8.90 -13.74 -5.43
C VAL A 156 -7.56 -13.16 -5.88
N TYR A 157 -6.63 -13.07 -4.94
CA TYR A 157 -5.24 -12.71 -5.20
C TYR A 157 -4.44 -14.00 -5.43
N ASN A 158 -3.84 -14.12 -6.62
CA ASN A 158 -3.20 -15.38 -7.01
C ASN A 158 -1.79 -15.54 -6.39
N PHE A 159 -1.14 -14.44 -6.00
CA PHE A 159 0.19 -14.48 -5.39
C PHE A 159 0.14 -14.04 -3.93
N GLN A 160 0.71 -14.85 -3.02
CA GLN A 160 0.75 -14.57 -1.59
C GLN A 160 2.17 -14.73 -1.04
N VAL A 161 2.59 -13.77 -0.21
CA VAL A 161 3.81 -13.88 0.60
C VAL A 161 3.42 -13.84 2.07
N ASN A 162 3.88 -14.82 2.83
CA ASN A 162 3.80 -14.88 4.29
C ASN A 162 5.23 -14.76 4.82
N GLY A 163 5.63 -13.57 5.27
CA GLY A 163 6.99 -13.30 5.73
C GLY A 163 7.51 -11.94 5.26
N ILE A 164 8.73 -11.92 4.70
CA ILE A 164 9.39 -10.69 4.25
C ILE A 164 9.43 -10.67 2.73
N SER A 165 8.99 -9.57 2.11
CA SER A 165 9.20 -9.31 0.70
C SER A 165 10.17 -8.13 0.52
N LEU A 166 11.27 -8.34 -0.19
CA LEU A 166 12.20 -7.29 -0.59
C LEU A 166 12.00 -6.97 -2.07
N GLY A 167 11.78 -5.69 -2.36
CA GLY A 167 11.44 -5.19 -3.69
C GLY A 167 9.95 -5.14 -3.98
N SER A 168 9.10 -5.06 -2.94
CA SER A 168 7.64 -5.31 -2.87
C SER A 168 6.76 -4.49 -3.81
N GLY A 169 7.06 -4.61 -5.10
CA GLY A 169 6.44 -3.93 -6.20
C GLY A 169 5.76 -4.96 -7.08
N PHE A 170 4.78 -5.68 -6.52
CA PHE A 170 4.09 -6.70 -7.26
C PHE A 170 3.32 -6.07 -8.43
N VAL A 171 3.86 -6.22 -9.64
CA VAL A 171 3.14 -5.91 -10.89
C VAL A 171 1.81 -6.69 -10.96
N GLN A 172 1.71 -7.80 -10.23
CA GLN A 172 0.51 -8.58 -10.01
C GLN A 172 -0.11 -8.23 -8.65
N ARG A 173 -1.38 -7.87 -8.59
CA ARG A 173 -2.09 -7.61 -7.32
C ARG A 173 -1.96 -8.84 -6.39
N GLY A 174 -1.05 -8.82 -5.43
CA GLY A 174 -0.76 -9.92 -4.51
C GLY A 174 -1.10 -9.61 -3.06
N VAL A 175 -1.14 -10.64 -2.21
CA VAL A 175 -1.31 -10.52 -0.76
C VAL A 175 0.06 -10.59 -0.09
N LEU A 176 0.36 -9.61 0.76
CA LEU A 176 1.52 -9.64 1.63
C LEU A 176 1.04 -9.72 3.08
N ASN A 177 1.33 -10.85 3.73
CA ASN A 177 1.16 -11.04 5.17
C ASN A 177 2.55 -10.98 5.82
N GLY A 178 2.88 -9.85 6.45
CA GLY A 178 4.20 -9.64 7.06
C GLY A 178 4.82 -8.30 6.70
N ILE A 179 6.09 -8.29 6.28
CA ILE A 179 6.90 -7.07 6.08
C ILE A 179 7.25 -6.91 4.61
N GLY A 180 6.97 -5.74 4.05
CA GLY A 180 7.35 -5.35 2.68
C GLY A 180 8.36 -4.22 2.70
N VAL A 181 9.39 -4.30 1.84
CA VAL A 181 10.38 -3.25 1.64
C VAL A 181 10.51 -2.91 0.17
N GLY A 182 10.45 -1.62 -0.16
CA GLY A 182 10.66 -1.06 -1.51
C GLY A 182 9.47 -0.23 -2.00
N GLY A 183 8.25 -0.68 -1.64
CA GLY A 183 7.01 -0.04 -2.08
C GLY A 183 6.70 -0.28 -3.56
N GLY A 184 5.42 -0.16 -3.88
CA GLY A 184 4.89 -0.35 -5.22
C GLY A 184 3.42 -0.76 -5.17
N LEU A 185 2.99 -1.54 -6.16
CA LEU A 185 1.63 -2.04 -6.24
C LEU A 185 1.46 -3.31 -5.38
N ILE A 186 0.58 -3.27 -4.38
CA ILE A 186 0.23 -4.43 -3.54
C ILE A 186 -1.29 -4.57 -3.56
N GLY A 187 -1.80 -5.78 -3.74
CA GLY A 187 -3.24 -6.04 -3.69
C GLY A 187 -3.77 -5.82 -2.28
N LYS A 188 -3.31 -6.66 -1.36
CA LYS A 188 -3.69 -6.60 0.05
C LYS A 188 -2.45 -6.67 0.93
N LEU A 189 -2.29 -5.72 1.84
CA LEU A 189 -1.30 -5.77 2.90
C LEU A 189 -1.97 -6.17 4.22
N ASN A 190 -1.44 -7.18 4.90
CA ASN A 190 -1.70 -7.46 6.31
C ASN A 190 -0.35 -7.44 7.05
N GLY A 191 0.02 -6.29 7.62
CA GLY A 191 1.31 -6.11 8.27
C GLY A 191 1.94 -4.74 8.03
N ILE A 192 3.24 -4.71 7.71
CA ILE A 192 4.05 -3.48 7.60
C ILE A 192 4.59 -3.38 6.17
N SER A 193 4.51 -2.21 5.55
CA SER A 193 5.17 -1.94 4.27
C SER A 193 5.92 -0.61 4.33
N VAL A 194 7.20 -0.64 4.00
CA VAL A 194 8.07 0.54 3.92
C VAL A 194 8.57 0.67 2.50
N GLY A 195 8.47 1.86 1.92
CA GLY A 195 8.80 2.05 0.53
C GLY A 195 8.83 3.51 0.11
N VAL A 196 9.22 3.76 -1.14
CA VAL A 196 9.22 5.14 -1.67
C VAL A 196 7.78 5.61 -1.91
N PHE A 197 7.00 4.77 -2.59
CA PHE A 197 5.61 5.02 -2.89
C PHE A 197 4.83 3.73 -2.78
N HIS A 198 3.58 3.80 -2.31
CA HIS A 198 2.69 2.66 -2.25
C HIS A 198 1.42 2.90 -3.05
N ARG A 199 0.98 1.86 -3.77
CA ARG A 199 -0.34 1.79 -4.37
C ARG A 199 -1.01 0.49 -3.93
N MET A 200 -1.91 0.60 -2.95
CA MET A 200 -2.54 -0.54 -2.31
C MET A 200 -4.04 -0.57 -2.55
N TYR A 201 -4.63 -1.74 -2.80
CA TYR A 201 -6.09 -1.82 -2.83
C TYR A 201 -6.64 -1.90 -1.42
N ARG A 202 -6.09 -2.78 -0.58
CA ARG A 202 -6.49 -2.91 0.81
C ARG A 202 -5.27 -2.94 1.73
N THR A 203 -5.30 -2.11 2.75
CA THR A 203 -4.25 -2.01 3.76
C THR A 203 -4.82 -2.34 5.12
N ASN A 204 -4.31 -3.39 5.75
CA ASN A 204 -4.57 -3.73 7.14
C ASN A 204 -3.23 -3.69 7.91
N GLY A 205 -2.88 -2.54 8.46
CA GLY A 205 -1.61 -2.38 9.20
C GLY A 205 -0.93 -1.04 8.95
N LEU A 206 0.41 -1.06 8.86
CA LEU A 206 1.28 0.11 8.79
C LEU A 206 1.90 0.26 7.40
N VAL A 207 1.78 1.46 6.83
CA VAL A 207 2.40 1.80 5.55
C VAL A 207 3.21 3.08 5.70
N ILE A 208 4.49 3.02 5.34
CA ILE A 208 5.44 4.14 5.44
C ILE A 208 6.00 4.44 4.04
N GLY A 209 5.50 5.52 3.43
CA GLY A 209 5.93 6.01 2.13
C GLY A 209 6.91 7.17 2.26
N ALA A 210 8.10 7.05 1.69
CA ALA A 210 9.06 8.17 1.66
C ALA A 210 8.54 9.36 0.86
N VAL A 211 7.61 9.14 -0.08
CA VAL A 211 6.96 10.19 -0.88
C VAL A 211 5.45 10.18 -0.62
N GLY A 212 4.78 9.05 -0.83
CA GLY A 212 3.33 9.01 -0.70
C GLY A 212 2.74 7.61 -0.69
N ASN A 213 1.51 7.52 -0.17
CA ASN A 213 0.74 6.28 -0.14
C ASN A 213 -0.62 6.54 -0.77
N ALA A 214 -0.99 5.73 -1.76
CA ALA A 214 -2.32 5.67 -2.32
C ALA A 214 -2.95 4.33 -1.94
N THR A 215 -4.06 4.36 -1.21
CA THR A 215 -4.78 3.15 -0.80
C THR A 215 -6.25 3.24 -1.20
N ALA A 216 -6.88 2.16 -1.64
CA ALA A 216 -8.32 2.19 -1.88
C ALA A 216 -9.10 2.09 -0.55
N GLU A 217 -8.79 1.10 0.27
CA GLU A 217 -9.29 0.94 1.64
C GLU A 217 -8.16 0.81 2.67
N MET A 218 -8.19 1.62 3.72
CA MET A 218 -7.17 1.59 4.76
C MET A 218 -7.78 1.30 6.13
N ARG A 219 -7.24 0.29 6.81
CA ARG A 219 -7.46 -0.05 8.21
C ARG A 219 -6.12 -0.07 8.93
N GLY A 220 -5.74 1.02 9.59
CA GLY A 220 -4.45 1.13 10.26
C GLY A 220 -3.78 2.50 10.12
N LEU A 221 -2.46 2.52 9.98
CA LEU A 221 -1.63 3.73 10.03
C LEU A 221 -0.90 3.94 8.69
N GLY A 222 -1.17 5.06 8.03
CA GLY A 222 -0.45 5.51 6.82
C GLY A 222 0.42 6.71 7.14
N ILE A 223 1.73 6.59 6.92
CA ILE A 223 2.71 7.66 7.10
C ILE A 223 3.33 7.96 5.74
N ALA A 224 3.32 9.23 5.33
CA ALA A 224 3.96 9.69 4.11
C ALA A 224 4.75 10.96 4.36
N PHE A 225 5.78 11.23 3.54
CA PHE A 225 6.37 12.56 3.54
C PHE A 225 5.44 13.58 2.89
N LEU A 226 5.02 13.36 1.63
CA LEU A 226 4.15 14.31 0.93
C LEU A 226 2.67 14.01 1.14
N LEU A 227 2.19 12.89 0.62
CA LEU A 227 0.75 12.67 0.45
C LEU A 227 0.29 11.27 0.87
N ASN A 228 -0.73 11.20 1.71
CA ASN A 228 -1.57 10.00 1.84
C ASN A 228 -2.91 10.23 1.14
N VAL A 229 -3.31 9.30 0.29
CA VAL A 229 -4.62 9.31 -0.39
C VAL A 229 -5.33 8.00 -0.08
N VAL A 230 -6.56 8.10 0.43
CA VAL A 230 -7.49 6.97 0.56
C VAL A 230 -8.71 7.24 -0.30
N VAL A 231 -9.03 6.35 -1.23
CA VAL A 231 -10.08 6.63 -2.22
C VAL A 231 -11.48 6.31 -1.69
N PHE A 232 -11.65 5.17 -1.03
CA PHE A 232 -12.97 4.72 -0.59
C PHE A 232 -13.15 4.95 0.92
N ARG A 233 -12.38 4.22 1.73
CA ARG A 233 -12.66 4.10 3.17
C ARG A 233 -11.40 4.12 4.01
N MET A 234 -11.36 5.03 4.97
CA MET A 234 -10.30 5.13 5.95
C MET A 234 -10.83 4.83 7.35
N HIS A 235 -10.29 3.79 7.97
CA HIS A 235 -10.46 3.47 9.38
C HIS A 235 -9.07 3.47 10.04
N GLY A 236 -8.67 4.58 10.67
CA GLY A 236 -7.36 4.66 11.32
C GLY A 236 -6.71 6.02 11.23
N VAL A 237 -5.40 6.07 11.02
CA VAL A 237 -4.59 7.29 11.15
C VAL A 237 -3.80 7.56 9.87
N GLN A 238 -3.83 8.79 9.39
CA GLN A 238 -2.97 9.27 8.31
C GLN A 238 -2.08 10.41 8.83
N VAL A 239 -0.78 10.30 8.57
CA VAL A 239 0.21 11.32 8.91
C VAL A 239 1.00 11.68 7.66
N ALA A 240 0.97 12.93 7.24
CA ALA A 240 1.77 13.43 6.12
C ALA A 240 2.24 14.87 6.37
N LEU A 241 3.41 15.26 5.87
CA LEU A 241 3.87 16.64 6.03
C LEU A 241 3.00 17.60 5.22
N PHE A 242 2.69 17.27 3.96
CA PHE A 242 1.93 18.16 3.08
C PHE A 242 0.45 17.90 3.11
N GLY A 243 -0.02 16.66 2.87
CA GLY A 243 -1.46 16.45 2.87
C GLY A 243 -1.98 15.03 2.98
N ASN A 244 -3.16 14.93 3.58
CA ASN A 244 -3.94 13.71 3.68
C ASN A 244 -5.29 13.92 3.00
N VAL A 245 -5.64 13.00 2.11
CA VAL A 245 -6.89 13.07 1.34
C VAL A 245 -7.67 11.79 1.53
N VAL A 246 -8.96 11.93 1.84
CA VAL A 246 -9.96 10.89 1.63
C VAL A 246 -10.87 11.35 0.51
N ASP A 247 -10.82 10.66 -0.63
CA ASP A 247 -11.54 11.06 -1.83
C ASP A 247 -13.04 10.69 -1.74
N LYS A 248 -13.81 11.16 -2.72
CA LYS A 248 -15.24 10.91 -2.83
C LYS A 248 -15.49 9.57 -3.50
N ASP A 249 -16.40 8.84 -2.88
CA ASP A 249 -16.90 7.59 -3.39
C ASP A 249 -17.89 7.78 -4.56
N SER A 250 -17.85 6.84 -5.51
CA SER A 250 -18.95 6.59 -6.46
C SER A 250 -19.85 5.45 -5.98
N LEU A 251 -19.53 4.80 -4.84
CA LEU A 251 -20.33 3.71 -4.30
C LEU A 251 -21.67 4.24 -3.76
N PRO A 252 -22.78 3.53 -4.05
CA PRO A 252 -24.15 3.97 -3.75
C PRO A 252 -24.55 3.93 -2.27
N ASN A 253 -23.65 3.62 -1.34
CA ASN A 253 -23.98 3.38 0.07
C ASN A 253 -23.43 4.47 1.00
N LYS A 254 -24.30 4.95 1.90
CA LYS A 254 -24.12 6.06 2.88
C LYS A 254 -23.07 5.81 3.98
N GLU A 255 -22.06 4.98 3.74
CA GLU A 255 -21.06 4.71 4.77
C GLU A 255 -20.06 5.87 4.90
N ARG A 256 -19.42 5.96 6.07
CA ARG A 256 -18.48 7.04 6.38
C ARG A 256 -17.18 6.82 5.59
N GLY A 257 -16.73 7.86 4.88
CA GLY A 257 -15.46 7.80 4.15
C GLY A 257 -14.25 7.85 5.08
N LEU A 258 -14.35 8.60 6.18
CA LEU A 258 -13.33 8.69 7.22
C LEU A 258 -13.91 8.28 8.59
N ILE A 259 -13.21 7.39 9.28
CA ILE A 259 -13.32 7.11 10.71
C ILE A 259 -11.90 7.10 11.29
N GLY A 260 -11.49 8.20 11.94
CA GLY A 260 -10.18 8.25 12.61
C GLY A 260 -9.51 9.62 12.62
N LEU A 261 -8.18 9.66 12.43
CA LEU A 261 -7.35 10.85 12.60
C LEU A 261 -6.54 11.17 11.33
N GLN A 262 -6.54 12.42 10.92
CA GLN A 262 -5.61 12.95 9.92
C GLN A 262 -4.71 14.02 10.55
N VAL A 263 -3.40 13.89 10.36
CA VAL A 263 -2.39 14.87 10.82
C VAL A 263 -1.53 15.28 9.64
N GLY A 264 -1.50 16.56 9.30
CA GLY A 264 -0.65 17.05 8.22
C GLY A 264 -0.91 18.48 7.80
N GLY A 265 -0.14 19.03 6.87
CA GLY A 265 -0.32 20.41 6.42
C GLY A 265 -1.74 20.70 5.93
N VAL A 266 -2.27 19.84 5.07
CA VAL A 266 -3.60 19.96 4.46
C VAL A 266 -4.36 18.65 4.60
N ASN A 267 -5.49 18.65 5.29
CA ASN A 267 -6.34 17.48 5.43
C ASN A 267 -7.68 17.72 4.72
N VAL A 268 -8.04 16.85 3.77
CA VAL A 268 -9.26 16.99 2.99
C VAL A 268 -10.04 15.68 2.97
N VAL A 269 -11.34 15.77 3.26
CA VAL A 269 -12.31 14.69 3.05
C VAL A 269 -13.36 15.16 2.06
N PHE A 270 -13.44 14.49 0.91
CA PHE A 270 -14.45 14.74 -0.13
C PHE A 270 -15.71 13.87 0.04
N SER A 271 -15.64 12.82 0.87
CA SER A 271 -16.75 11.90 1.12
C SER A 271 -17.91 12.58 1.87
N SER A 272 -19.10 11.95 1.79
CA SER A 272 -20.34 12.49 2.36
C SER A 272 -20.37 12.55 3.90
N SER A 273 -19.54 11.75 4.58
CA SER A 273 -19.51 11.69 6.03
C SER A 273 -18.11 11.35 6.55
N ALA A 274 -17.70 12.04 7.62
CA ALA A 274 -16.46 11.84 8.35
C ALA A 274 -16.74 11.78 9.86
N LEU A 275 -16.11 10.83 10.56
CA LEU A 275 -16.05 10.76 12.01
C LEU A 275 -14.60 10.84 12.46
N GLY A 276 -14.28 11.77 13.34
CA GLY A 276 -12.97 11.83 14.00
C GLY A 276 -12.30 13.20 13.89
N MET A 277 -10.98 13.21 13.82
CA MET A 277 -10.18 14.41 14.07
C MET A 277 -9.26 14.76 12.90
N GLN A 278 -9.17 16.06 12.58
CA GLN A 278 -8.20 16.59 11.62
C GLN A 278 -7.32 17.63 12.33
N ILE A 279 -6.00 17.45 12.26
CA ILE A 279 -4.99 18.38 12.79
C ILE A 279 -4.10 18.81 11.65
N GLY A 280 -4.06 20.11 11.37
CA GLY A 280 -3.27 20.62 10.24
C GLY A 280 -3.31 22.12 10.09
N PHE A 281 -2.61 22.67 9.10
CA PHE A 281 -2.77 24.08 8.78
C PHE A 281 -4.14 24.33 8.15
N LEU A 282 -4.54 23.50 7.20
CA LEU A 282 -5.82 23.58 6.51
C LEU A 282 -6.59 22.27 6.69
N ASN A 283 -7.80 22.34 7.24
CA ASN A 283 -8.69 21.19 7.37
C ASN A 283 -9.99 21.43 6.61
N ARG A 284 -10.43 20.46 5.79
CA ARG A 284 -11.67 20.56 5.02
C ARG A 284 -12.46 19.26 5.00
N VAL A 285 -13.76 19.35 5.30
CA VAL A 285 -14.73 18.25 5.08
C VAL A 285 -15.90 18.76 4.26
N HIS A 286 -16.14 18.16 3.10
CA HIS A 286 -17.22 18.57 2.18
C HIS A 286 -18.61 18.06 2.63
N GLY A 287 -18.64 16.92 3.31
CA GLY A 287 -19.84 16.29 3.84
C GLY A 287 -20.20 16.68 5.27
N LYS A 288 -20.86 15.76 5.97
CA LYS A 288 -21.10 15.85 7.41
C LYS A 288 -19.82 15.45 8.16
N HIS A 289 -19.38 16.25 9.12
CA HIS A 289 -18.29 15.92 10.01
C HIS A 289 -18.81 15.79 11.44
N GLU A 290 -18.56 14.65 12.07
CA GLU A 290 -18.73 14.44 13.50
C GLU A 290 -17.34 14.37 14.15
N GLY A 291 -16.98 15.34 14.99
CA GLY A 291 -15.67 15.34 15.66
C GLY A 291 -14.99 16.71 15.71
N ILE A 292 -13.66 16.73 15.53
CA ILE A 292 -12.81 17.89 15.83
C ILE A 292 -11.97 18.29 14.61
N GLN A 293 -11.92 19.58 14.30
CA GLN A 293 -10.93 20.15 13.39
C GLN A 293 -10.05 21.14 14.16
N MET A 294 -8.73 20.97 14.10
CA MET A 294 -7.75 21.85 14.74
C MET A 294 -6.72 22.36 13.73
N GLY A 295 -6.60 23.68 13.57
CA GLY A 295 -5.67 24.22 12.58
C GLY A 295 -5.52 25.73 12.47
N LEU A 296 -4.98 26.21 11.35
CA LEU A 296 -5.04 27.65 11.03
C LEU A 296 -6.41 27.97 10.45
N ASP A 297 -6.84 27.20 9.45
CA ASP A 297 -8.16 27.32 8.84
C ASP A 297 -8.90 25.98 8.84
N ASN A 298 -10.10 25.99 9.38
CA ASN A 298 -11.01 24.85 9.34
C ASN A 298 -12.24 25.19 8.51
N MET A 299 -12.57 24.32 7.57
CA MET A 299 -13.71 24.45 6.68
C MET A 299 -14.56 23.18 6.71
N GLY A 300 -15.87 23.36 6.78
CA GLY A 300 -16.83 22.26 6.80
C GLY A 300 -18.12 22.62 6.08
N ASN A 301 -18.91 21.62 5.71
CA ASN A 301 -20.30 21.86 5.32
C ASN A 301 -21.21 21.77 6.56
N THR A 302 -21.38 20.58 7.11
CA THR A 302 -22.13 20.37 8.36
C THR A 302 -21.20 19.80 9.42
N LEU A 303 -21.10 20.45 10.57
CA LEU A 303 -20.23 20.02 11.67
C LEU A 303 -21.06 19.73 12.93
N GLN A 304 -20.86 18.55 13.51
CA GLN A 304 -21.30 18.17 14.84
C GLN A 304 -20.06 17.94 15.70
N GLY A 305 -19.66 18.94 16.48
CA GLY A 305 -18.43 18.88 17.28
C GLY A 305 -17.70 20.22 17.39
N MET A 306 -16.37 20.21 17.24
CA MET A 306 -15.53 21.37 17.52
C MET A 306 -14.66 21.78 16.35
N GLN A 307 -14.56 23.09 16.15
CA GLN A 307 -13.65 23.73 15.22
C GLN A 307 -12.77 24.68 16.03
N ILE A 308 -11.48 24.37 16.14
CA ILE A 308 -10.52 25.17 16.90
C ILE A 308 -9.48 25.66 15.90
N SER A 309 -9.36 26.97 15.74
CA SER A 309 -8.41 27.54 14.81
C SER A 309 -7.72 28.78 15.32
N ALA A 310 -6.51 29.00 14.82
CA ALA A 310 -5.80 30.25 15.06
C ALA A 310 -6.30 31.39 14.17
N ALA A 311 -6.89 31.11 13.00
CA ALA A 311 -7.38 32.13 12.09
C ALA A 311 -8.88 31.96 11.81
N ILE A 312 -9.27 31.00 10.96
CA ILE A 312 -10.63 30.91 10.42
C ILE A 312 -11.29 29.59 10.79
N ASN A 313 -12.54 29.65 11.26
CA ASN A 313 -13.46 28.52 11.28
C ASN A 313 -14.68 28.86 10.44
N ARG A 314 -14.99 28.03 9.45
CA ARG A 314 -16.17 28.22 8.58
C ARG A 314 -16.91 26.92 8.42
N CYS A 315 -18.23 26.94 8.62
CA CYS A 315 -19.10 25.86 8.15
C CYS A 315 -20.49 26.35 7.74
N ARG A 316 -21.27 25.58 6.98
CA ARG A 316 -22.65 25.97 6.68
C ARG A 316 -23.56 25.78 7.90
N ALA A 317 -23.50 24.63 8.55
CA ALA A 317 -24.29 24.30 9.73
C ALA A 317 -23.40 23.79 10.86
N LEU A 318 -23.47 24.44 12.03
CA LEU A 318 -22.73 24.08 13.24
C LEU A 318 -23.68 23.57 14.32
N GLN A 319 -23.41 22.37 14.82
CA GLN A 319 -23.90 21.90 16.10
C GLN A 319 -22.71 21.61 17.02
N GLY A 320 -22.35 22.59 17.86
CA GLY A 320 -21.18 22.49 18.73
C GLY A 320 -20.46 23.83 18.90
N VAL A 321 -19.13 23.81 18.87
CA VAL A 321 -18.31 24.97 19.27
C VAL A 321 -17.32 25.34 18.19
N GLN A 322 -17.24 26.64 17.87
CA GLN A 322 -16.13 27.23 17.10
C GLN A 322 -15.29 28.12 18.02
N ILE A 323 -13.97 27.99 17.95
CA ILE A 323 -13.00 28.80 18.70
C ILE A 323 -11.94 29.28 17.72
N GLY A 324 -11.81 30.59 17.50
CA GLY A 324 -10.80 31.16 16.61
C GLY A 324 -10.97 32.66 16.39
N LEU A 325 -10.05 33.31 15.67
CA LEU A 325 -10.14 34.77 15.45
C LEU A 325 -11.39 35.14 14.65
N TYR A 326 -11.71 34.35 13.63
CA TYR A 326 -12.87 34.50 12.78
C TYR A 326 -13.67 33.21 12.75
N ASN A 327 -14.93 33.27 13.18
CA ASN A 327 -15.87 32.15 13.15
C ASN A 327 -17.07 32.52 12.28
N GLU A 328 -17.47 31.62 11.39
CA GLU A 328 -18.60 31.83 10.49
C GLU A 328 -19.45 30.57 10.35
N CYS A 329 -20.76 30.73 10.46
CA CYS A 329 -21.71 29.73 10.01
C CYS A 329 -23.02 30.29 9.44
N SER A 330 -23.79 29.49 8.70
CA SER A 330 -25.14 29.89 8.25
C SER A 330 -26.23 29.44 9.21
N SER A 331 -26.00 28.38 9.98
CA SER A 331 -26.88 27.91 11.06
C SER A 331 -26.05 27.49 12.26
N LEU A 332 -26.47 27.92 13.47
CA LEU A 332 -25.76 27.71 14.72
C LEU A 332 -26.67 27.07 15.76
N ARG A 333 -26.22 25.93 16.30
CA ARG A 333 -26.70 25.31 17.54
C ARG A 333 -25.51 25.03 18.45
N GLY A 334 -25.16 25.99 19.30
CA GLY A 334 -24.03 25.91 20.21
C GLY A 334 -23.38 27.28 20.41
N ALA A 335 -22.05 27.37 20.34
CA ALA A 335 -21.30 28.58 20.64
C ALA A 335 -20.20 28.89 19.62
N GLN A 336 -19.93 30.18 19.43
CA GLN A 336 -18.75 30.69 18.73
C GLN A 336 -18.00 31.61 19.69
N ILE A 337 -16.69 31.38 19.84
CA ILE A 337 -15.79 32.15 20.71
C ILE A 337 -14.66 32.68 19.84
N GLY A 338 -14.57 34.00 19.72
CA GLY A 338 -13.66 34.60 18.74
C GLY A 338 -13.81 36.10 18.61
N LEU A 339 -12.81 36.78 18.05
CA LEU A 339 -12.88 38.23 17.84
C LEU A 339 -14.08 38.59 16.97
N LEU A 340 -14.30 37.84 15.89
CA LEU A 340 -15.38 38.05 14.93
C LEU A 340 -16.22 36.77 14.79
N ASN A 341 -17.49 36.81 15.23
CA ASN A 341 -18.41 35.69 15.06
C ASN A 341 -19.57 36.07 14.14
N PHE A 342 -19.67 35.39 13.00
CA PHE A 342 -20.69 35.57 11.97
C PHE A 342 -21.67 34.39 11.92
N CYS A 343 -22.96 34.69 11.86
CA CYS A 343 -24.05 33.73 11.79
C CYS A 343 -25.21 34.38 11.06
N GLU A 344 -25.70 33.75 9.98
CA GLU A 344 -26.78 34.33 9.15
C GLU A 344 -26.48 35.78 8.71
N GLY A 345 -25.21 36.07 8.42
CA GLY A 345 -24.74 37.41 8.02
C GLY A 345 -24.60 38.45 9.14
N ARG A 346 -24.94 38.11 10.39
CA ARG A 346 -24.85 39.04 11.53
C ARG A 346 -23.54 38.86 12.30
N LEU A 347 -22.90 39.95 12.70
CA LEU A 347 -21.69 39.96 13.54
C LEU A 347 -22.05 39.97 15.05
N SER A 348 -21.31 39.20 15.85
CA SER A 348 -21.25 39.30 17.31
C SER A 348 -19.79 39.22 17.76
N PRO A 349 -19.24 40.27 18.38
CA PRO A 349 -17.86 40.23 18.91
C PRO A 349 -17.73 39.29 20.10
N PHE A 350 -16.54 38.67 20.24
CA PHE A 350 -16.07 37.86 21.39
C PHE A 350 -16.82 36.55 21.66
N LEU A 351 -18.15 36.58 21.75
CA LEU A 351 -18.98 35.43 22.09
C LEU A 351 -20.32 35.49 21.36
N ARG A 352 -20.74 34.33 20.84
CA ARG A 352 -22.12 34.09 20.40
C ARG A 352 -22.59 32.73 20.87
N VAL A 353 -23.83 32.65 21.37
CA VAL A 353 -24.47 31.41 21.80
C VAL A 353 -25.88 31.31 21.23
N LYS A 354 -26.26 30.15 20.70
CA LYS A 354 -27.62 29.84 20.21
C LYS A 354 -27.97 28.39 20.54
N LEU A 355 -28.84 28.15 21.53
CA LEU A 355 -29.11 26.82 22.08
C LEU A 355 -30.36 26.12 21.51
N LYS A 356 -31.33 26.89 21.01
CA LYS A 356 -32.54 26.39 20.36
C LYS A 356 -32.69 27.00 18.97
N ASP A 357 -33.07 26.16 18.03
CA ASP A 357 -33.52 26.61 16.71
C ASP A 357 -34.89 27.26 16.90
N ARG A 358 -35.13 28.45 16.34
CA ARG A 358 -36.46 29.10 16.41
C ARG A 358 -37.47 28.47 15.43
N ARG A 359 -37.11 27.35 14.76
CA ARG A 359 -37.88 26.71 13.68
C ARG A 359 -38.20 25.23 13.90
N LEU A 360 -38.10 24.74 15.14
CA LEU A 360 -38.56 23.40 15.53
C LEU A 360 -39.49 23.49 16.74
#